data_AF-A0A1M6HBN6-F1
#
_entry.id   AF-A0A1M6HBN6-F1
#
_cell.length_a   1.000
_cell.length_b   1.000
_cell.length_c   1.000
_cell.angle_alpha   90.00
_cell.angle_beta   90.00
_cell.angle_gamma   90.00
#
_symmetry.space_group_name_H-M   'P 1'
#
loop_
_entity.id
_entity.type
_entity.pdbx_description
1 polymer ?
#
loop_
_entity_poly.entity_id
_entity_poly.type
_entity_poly.pdbx_seq_one_letter_code
_entity_poly.pdbx_strand_id
1 'polypeptide(L)' 'MAVTEEVLKKRTKLAETVRKIREEKGLTQQEVANATEMSWSTIQRFEMGKFSLNWDLLVRIFDVLEIEVKLNDDII' A
#
# COMPACT_ATOMS: atom_id res chain seq x y z
N MET A 1 2.46 21.22 -9.54
CA MET A 1 1.08 20.91 -9.98
C MET A 1 0.30 20.35 -8.81
N ALA A 2 -0.96 20.77 -8.61
CA ALA A 2 -1.83 20.13 -7.65
C ALA A 2 -2.16 18.71 -8.11
N VAL A 3 -2.16 17.75 -7.18
CA VAL A 3 -2.62 16.38 -7.45
C VAL A 3 -4.11 16.45 -7.78
N THR A 4 -4.53 15.88 -8.91
CA THR A 4 -5.92 15.92 -9.36
C THR A 4 -6.82 15.03 -8.49
N GLU A 5 -8.11 15.34 -8.40
CA GLU A 5 -9.09 14.53 -7.66
C GLU A 5 -9.10 13.06 -8.11
N GLU A 6 -8.94 12.83 -9.40
CA GLU A 6 -8.88 11.47 -9.96
C GLU A 6 -7.65 10.69 -9.45
N VAL A 7 -6.50 11.34 -9.32
CA VAL A 7 -5.30 10.73 -8.74
C VAL A 7 -5.51 10.45 -7.25
N LEU A 8 -6.15 11.35 -6.51
CA LEU A 8 -6.48 11.14 -5.10
C LEU A 8 -7.42 9.94 -4.91
N LYS A 9 -8.45 9.81 -5.76
CA LYS A 9 -9.40 8.70 -5.73
C LYS A 9 -8.71 7.35 -5.96
N LYS A 10 -7.82 7.27 -6.96
CA LYS A 10 -7.03 6.06 -7.23
C LYS A 10 -6.10 5.71 -6.06
N ARG A 11 -5.45 6.71 -5.46
CA ARG A 11 -4.58 6.54 -4.30
C ARG A 11 -5.34 5.98 -3.09
N THR A 12 -6.50 6.55 -2.77
CA THR A 12 -7.32 6.06 -1.64
C THR A 12 -7.80 4.64 -1.90
N LYS A 13 -8.24 4.33 -3.12
CA LYS A 13 -8.65 2.97 -3.49
C LYS A 13 -7.52 1.95 -3.32
N LEU A 14 -6.31 2.26 -3.77
CA LEU A 14 -5.13 1.41 -3.57
C LEU A 14 -4.87 1.17 -2.08
N ALA A 15 -4.82 2.24 -1.28
CA ALA A 15 -4.59 2.16 0.16
C ALA A 15 -5.63 1.30 0.88
N GLU A 16 -6.92 1.46 0.53
CA GLU A 16 -8.00 0.66 1.09
C GLU A 16 -7.90 -0.82 0.70
N THR A 17 -7.53 -1.12 -0.56
CA THR A 17 -7.33 -2.50 -1.01
C THR A 17 -6.19 -3.17 -0.24
N VAL A 18 -5.04 -2.50 -0.12
CA VAL A 18 -3.89 -3.04 0.62
C VAL A 18 -4.23 -3.26 2.09
N ARG A 19 -4.94 -2.30 2.71
CA ARG A 19 -5.41 -2.42 4.09
C ARG A 19 -6.30 -3.66 4.28
N LYS A 20 -7.27 -3.89 3.38
CA LYS A 20 -8.18 -5.04 3.48
C LYS A 20 -7.42 -6.35 3.41
N ILE A 21 -6.49 -6.49 2.46
CA ILE A 21 -5.68 -7.70 2.31
C ILE A 21 -4.83 -7.95 3.56
N ARG A 22 -4.23 -6.89 4.13
CA ARG A 22 -3.51 -6.99 5.42
C ARG A 22 -4.42 -7.52 6.53
N GLU A 23 -5.63 -6.97 6.66
CA GLU A 23 -6.61 -7.38 7.68
C GLU A 23 -7.10 -8.82 7.46
N GLU A 24 -7.33 -9.23 6.22
CA GLU A 24 -7.68 -10.62 5.83
C GLU A 24 -6.57 -11.62 6.17
N LYS A 25 -5.31 -11.18 6.10
CA LYS A 25 -4.14 -11.96 6.53
C LYS A 25 -3.91 -11.96 8.04
N GLY A 26 -4.74 -11.25 8.82
CA GLY A 26 -4.61 -11.16 10.27
C GLY A 26 -3.39 -10.38 10.76
N LEU A 27 -2.74 -9.62 9.88
CA LEU A 27 -1.54 -8.85 10.21
C LEU A 27 -1.90 -7.47 10.77
N THR A 28 -1.18 -7.02 11.78
CA THR A 28 -1.22 -5.65 12.28
C THR A 28 -0.41 -4.70 11.41
N GLN A 29 -0.68 -3.40 11.50
CA GLN A 29 0.14 -2.39 10.84
C GLN A 29 1.61 -2.40 11.35
N GLN A 30 1.83 -2.80 12.60
CA GLN A 30 3.18 -2.87 13.18
C GLN A 30 3.97 -4.05 12.60
N GLU A 31 3.32 -5.19 12.38
CA GLU A 31 3.96 -6.36 11.76
C GLU A 31 4.38 -6.06 10.31
N VAL A 32 3.52 -5.41 9.53
CA VAL A 32 3.88 -4.97 8.17
C VAL A 32 5.01 -3.94 8.22
N ALA A 33 4.94 -2.97 9.12
CA ALA A 33 6.00 -1.95 9.27
C ALA A 33 7.36 -2.58 9.60
N ASN A 34 7.39 -3.55 10.51
CA ASN A 34 8.60 -4.29 10.86
C ASN A 34 9.14 -5.08 9.66
N ALA A 35 8.27 -5.76 8.91
CA ALA A 35 8.65 -6.59 7.77
C ALA A 35 9.16 -5.77 6.57
N THR A 36 8.68 -4.53 6.40
CA THR A 36 9.10 -3.65 5.30
C THR A 36 10.21 -2.66 5.67
N GLU A 37 10.70 -2.71 6.91
CA GLU A 37 11.65 -1.74 7.49
C GLU A 37 11.14 -0.29 7.44
N MET A 38 9.83 -0.12 7.63
CA MET A 38 9.16 1.17 7.61
C MET A 38 8.69 1.55 9.02
N SER A 39 8.40 2.83 9.23
CA SER A 39 7.74 3.23 10.49
C SER A 39 6.27 2.80 10.49
N TRP A 40 5.74 2.44 11.66
CA TRP A 40 4.30 2.21 11.83
C TRP A 40 3.46 3.37 11.31
N SER A 41 3.89 4.61 11.58
CA SER A 41 3.21 5.83 11.12
C SER A 41 3.14 5.93 9.60
N THR A 42 4.14 5.37 8.90
CA THR A 42 4.19 5.34 7.44
C THR A 42 3.11 4.41 6.90
N ILE A 43 2.99 3.19 7.45
CA ILE A 43 1.94 2.22 7.08
C ILE A 43 0.55 2.79 7.40
N GLN A 44 0.36 3.32 8.62
CA GLN A 44 -0.91 3.90 9.05
C GLN A 44 -1.37 5.03 8.11
N ARG A 45 -0.50 6.01 7.83
CA ARG A 45 -0.86 7.15 6.97
C ARG A 45 -1.04 6.77 5.50
N PHE A 46 -0.30 5.76 5.03
CA PHE A 46 -0.50 5.16 3.70
C PHE A 46 -1.89 4.53 3.61
N GLU A 47 -2.27 3.65 4.54
CA GLU A 47 -3.57 2.98 4.56
C GLU A 47 -4.75 3.96 4.77
N MET A 48 -4.51 5.13 5.36
CA MET A 48 -5.48 6.23 5.43
C MET A 48 -5.57 7.06 4.14
N GLY A 49 -4.80 6.73 3.10
CA GLY A 49 -4.77 7.45 1.82
C GLY A 49 -4.19 8.88 1.92
N LYS A 50 -3.45 9.20 2.99
CA LYS A 50 -2.93 10.57 3.24
C LYS A 50 -1.83 10.96 2.26
N PHE A 51 -1.04 10.00 1.80
CA PHE A 51 0.01 10.19 0.81
C PHE A 51 0.26 8.88 0.03
N SER A 52 1.02 8.96 -1.06
CA SER A 52 1.45 7.79 -1.81
C SER A 52 2.91 7.49 -1.47
N LEU A 53 3.21 6.21 -1.32
CA LEU A 53 4.59 5.72 -1.29
C LEU A 53 5.16 5.71 -2.70
N ASN A 54 6.49 5.67 -2.80
CA ASN A 54 7.16 5.37 -4.07
C ASN A 54 6.98 3.88 -4.40
N TRP A 55 7.33 3.51 -5.63
CA TRP A 55 7.15 2.15 -6.13
C TRP A 55 7.92 1.11 -5.29
N ASP A 56 9.19 1.36 -4.98
CA ASP A 56 10.03 0.41 -4.24
C ASP A 56 9.46 0.04 -2.86
N LEU A 57 8.91 1.03 -2.13
CA LEU A 57 8.26 0.79 -0.85
C LEU A 57 6.91 0.10 -0.99
N LEU A 58 6.18 0.35 -2.07
CA LEU A 58 4.94 -0.37 -2.38
C LEU A 58 5.23 -1.84 -2.67
N VAL A 59 6.26 -2.15 -3.46
CA VAL A 59 6.68 -3.53 -3.75
C VAL A 59 6.98 -4.29 -2.47
N ARG A 60 7.72 -3.70 -1.51
CA ARG A 60 7.96 -4.35 -0.21
C ARG A 60 6.66 -4.69 0.54
N ILE A 61 5.68 -3.79 0.51
CA ILE A 61 4.36 -4.06 1.12
C ILE A 61 3.65 -5.18 0.36
N PHE A 62 3.70 -5.16 -0.97
CA PHE A 62 3.08 -6.19 -1.81
C PHE A 62 3.71 -7.56 -1.57
N ASP A 63 5.04 -7.66 -1.47
CA ASP A 63 5.75 -8.90 -1.17
C ASP A 63 5.33 -9.46 0.19
N VAL A 64 5.34 -8.63 1.25
CA VAL A 64 4.92 -9.04 2.61
C VAL A 64 3.47 -9.49 2.65
N LEU A 65 2.61 -8.88 1.83
CA LEU A 65 1.19 -9.20 1.75
C LEU A 65 0.87 -10.21 0.64
N GLU A 66 1.87 -10.74 -0.07
CA GLU A 66 1.73 -11.64 -1.23
C GLU A 66 0.68 -11.11 -2.25
N ILE A 67 0.78 -9.82 -2.58
CA ILE A 67 -0.07 -9.15 -3.56
C ILE A 67 0.62 -9.22 -4.92
N GLU A 68 -0.03 -9.84 -5.90
CA GLU A 68 0.40 -9.77 -7.30
C GLU A 68 -0.06 -8.47 -7.94
N VAL A 69 0.87 -7.73 -8.57
CA VAL A 69 0.52 -6.54 -9.35
C VAL A 69 0.46 -6.91 -10.83
N LYS A 70 -0.68 -6.65 -11.46
CA LYS A 70 -0.87 -6.83 -12.91
C LYS A 70 -0.88 -5.48 -13.61
N LEU A 71 0.02 -5.32 -14.57
CA LEU A 71 0.04 -4.19 -15.48
C LEU A 71 -0.20 -4.70 -16.89
N ASN A 72 -1.42 -4.52 -17.38
CA ASN A 72 -1.91 -5.18 -18.59
C ASN A 72 -1.81 -6.72 -18.45
N ASP A 73 -1.07 -7.38 -19.34
CA ASP A 73 -0.87 -8.83 -19.33
C ASP A 73 0.38 -9.25 -18.53
N ASP A 74 1.18 -8.29 -18.07
CA ASP A 74 2.40 -8.55 -17.31
C ASP A 74 2.11 -8.60 -15.80
N ILE A 75 2.60 -9.66 -15.14
CA ILE A 75 2.70 -9.74 -13.68
C ILE A 75 4.06 -9.16 -13.30
N ILE A 76 4.05 -8.14 -12.45
CA ILE A 76 5.23 -7.43 -11.95
C ILE A 76 5.45 -7.80 -10.49
#